data_AF-A0A8B8FUR5-F1
#
_entry.id   AF-A0A8B8FUR5-F1
#
_cell.length_a   1.000
_cell.length_b   1.000
_cell.length_c   1.000
_cell.angle_alpha   90.00
_cell.angle_beta   90.00
_cell.angle_gamma   90.00
#
_symmetry.space_group_name_H-M   'P 1'
#
loop_
_entity.id
_entity.type
_entity.pdbx_description
1 polymer ?
#
loop_
_entity_poly.entity_id
_entity_poly.type
_entity_poly.pdbx_seq_one_letter_code
_entity_poly.pdbx_strand_id
1 'polypeptide(L)'
;EMSSFLNVGDLINLIPFVPQLKDIFFHWVNLDDNNRRHLKFLAEQNKNIGIKPMILALEQWENMQNNFGAPGVEKEFVIWDNITLQEILECSNTLNKIIIEIMCLT
;
A
#
# COMPACT_ATOMS: atom_id res chain seq x y z
N GLU A 1 -11.11 -13.90 13.63
CA GLU A 1 -11.00 -14.36 12.22
C GLU A 1 -10.16 -13.34 11.47
N MET A 2 -9.18 -13.79 10.68
CA MET A 2 -8.41 -12.90 9.82
C MET A 2 -9.30 -12.48 8.66
N SER A 3 -9.49 -11.17 8.50
CA SER A 3 -10.29 -10.61 7.42
C SER A 3 -9.65 -11.00 6.08
N SER A 4 -10.42 -11.62 5.19
CA SER A 4 -9.99 -12.01 3.84
C SER A 4 -9.81 -10.81 2.90
N PHE A 5 -9.91 -9.59 3.42
CA PHE A 5 -10.16 -8.37 2.66
C PHE A 5 -8.90 -7.64 2.17
N LEU A 6 -7.72 -8.02 2.67
CA LEU A 6 -6.43 -7.45 2.24
C LEU A 6 -5.70 -8.38 1.26
N ASN A 7 -6.44 -8.85 0.24
CA ASN A 7 -5.80 -9.50 -0.89
C ASN A 7 -4.92 -8.48 -1.63
N VAL A 8 -3.68 -8.86 -1.94
CA VAL A 8 -2.72 -8.02 -2.66
C VAL A 8 -3.29 -7.55 -4.01
N GLY A 9 -4.00 -8.42 -4.74
CA GLY A 9 -4.63 -8.10 -6.02
C GLY A 9 -5.69 -6.99 -5.90
N ASP A 10 -6.52 -7.04 -4.87
CA ASP A 10 -7.54 -6.02 -4.61
C ASP A 10 -6.88 -4.69 -4.25
N LEU A 11 -5.86 -4.73 -3.39
CA LEU A 11 -5.09 -3.55 -2.99
C LEU A 11 -4.40 -2.88 -4.19
N ILE A 12 -3.85 -3.65 -5.14
CA ILE A 12 -3.22 -3.10 -6.35
C ILE A 12 -4.22 -2.26 -7.15
N ASN A 13 -5.43 -2.79 -7.36
CA ASN A 13 -6.48 -2.09 -8.09
C ASN A 13 -6.97 -0.84 -7.36
N LEU A 14 -6.77 -0.77 -6.04
CA LEU A 14 -7.21 0.33 -5.19
C LEU A 14 -6.24 1.51 -5.12
N ILE A 15 -4.95 1.27 -5.29
CA ILE A 15 -3.90 2.30 -5.20
C ILE A 15 -4.24 3.57 -6.01
N PRO A 16 -4.70 3.50 -7.28
CA PRO A 16 -5.00 4.72 -8.02
C PRO A 16 -6.23 5.49 -7.54
N PHE A 17 -7.15 4.86 -6.78
CA PHE A 17 -8.46 5.42 -6.45
C PHE A 17 -8.64 5.82 -4.98
N VAL A 18 -7.98 5.13 -4.06
CA VAL A 18 -8.05 5.46 -2.63
C VAL A 18 -6.99 6.52 -2.34
N PRO A 19 -7.37 7.76 -1.98
CA PRO A 19 -6.41 8.86 -1.82
C PRO A 19 -5.25 8.52 -0.88
N GLN A 20 -5.54 7.85 0.24
CA GLN A 20 -4.53 7.46 1.22
C GLN A 20 -3.54 6.44 0.66
N LEU A 21 -4.00 5.46 -0.12
CA LEU A 21 -3.10 4.49 -0.78
C LEU A 21 -2.27 5.17 -1.87
N LYS A 22 -2.87 6.11 -2.60
CA LYS A 22 -2.17 6.90 -3.61
C LYS A 22 -1.06 7.76 -3.00
N ASP A 23 -1.32 8.41 -1.87
CA ASP A 23 -0.33 9.22 -1.16
C ASP A 23 0.81 8.36 -0.62
N ILE A 24 0.49 7.20 -0.04
CA ILE A 24 1.49 6.21 0.40
C ILE A 24 2.33 5.73 -0.78
N PHE A 25 1.71 5.49 -1.93
CA PHE A 25 2.43 5.12 -3.14
C PHE A 25 3.42 6.19 -3.57
N PHE A 26 3.06 7.48 -3.49
CA PHE A 26 4.01 8.56 -3.74
C PHE A 26 5.16 8.59 -2.74
N HIS A 27 4.93 8.27 -1.47
CA HIS A 27 6.03 8.14 -0.52
C HIS A 27 6.91 6.93 -0.84
N TRP A 28 6.31 5.78 -1.17
CA TRP A 28 7.01 4.55 -1.54
C TRP A 28 7.98 4.76 -2.71
N VAL A 29 7.53 5.38 -3.80
CA VAL A 29 8.38 5.58 -4.98
C VAL A 29 9.58 6.49 -4.71
N ASN A 30 9.48 7.36 -3.69
CA ASN A 30 10.56 8.26 -3.26
C ASN A 30 11.54 7.62 -2.28
N LEU A 31 11.26 6.42 -1.75
CA LEU A 31 12.21 5.69 -0.91
C LEU A 31 13.32 5.07 -1.76
N ASP A 32 14.56 5.17 -1.29
CA ASP A 32 15.68 4.42 -1.85
C ASP A 32 15.64 2.92 -1.47
N ASP A 33 16.50 2.12 -2.09
CA ASP A 33 16.55 0.67 -1.87
C ASP A 33 16.83 0.25 -0.41
N ASN A 34 17.60 1.05 0.34
CA ASN A 34 17.92 0.76 1.72
C ASN A 34 16.69 1.01 2.61
N ASN A 35 16.03 2.14 2.42
CA ASN A 35 14.81 2.50 3.13
C ASN A 35 13.66 1.54 2.80
N ARG A 36 13.53 1.11 1.54
CA ARG A 36 12.56 0.07 1.14
C ARG A 36 12.85 -1.25 1.83
N ARG A 37 14.12 -1.68 1.91
CA ARG A 37 14.51 -2.91 2.62
C ARG A 37 14.22 -2.82 4.12
N HIS A 38 14.50 -1.67 4.74
CA HIS A 38 14.20 -1.43 6.15
C HIS A 38 12.69 -1.45 6.42
N LEU A 39 11.88 -0.80 5.57
CA LEU A 39 10.43 -0.82 5.66
C LEU A 39 9.86 -2.24 5.59
N LYS A 40 10.34 -3.07 4.64
CA LYS A 40 9.95 -4.48 4.53
C LYS A 40 10.28 -5.25 5.81
N PHE A 41 11.45 -5.02 6.38
CA PHE A 41 11.84 -5.66 7.65
C PHE A 41 10.90 -5.28 8.80
N LEU A 42 10.56 -3.99 8.94
CA LEU A 42 9.61 -3.52 9.96
C LEU A 42 8.21 -4.11 9.74
N ALA A 43 7.79 -4.28 8.49
CA ALA A 43 6.49 -4.86 8.14
C ALA A 43 6.37 -6.33 8.54
N GLU A 44 7.44 -7.12 8.39
CA GLU A 44 7.46 -8.52 8.86
C GLU A 44 7.32 -8.63 10.39
N GLN A 45 7.70 -7.58 11.13
CA GLN A 45 7.59 -7.53 12.59
C GLN A 45 6.32 -6.82 13.07
N ASN A 46 5.51 -6.26 12.17
CA ASN A 46 4.37 -5.45 12.54
C ASN A 46 3.19 -6.31 13.02
N LYS A 47 2.57 -5.91 14.14
CA LYS A 47 1.36 -6.57 14.66
C LYS A 47 0.15 -6.36 13.76
N ASN A 48 0.12 -5.27 13.00
CA ASN A 48 -0.89 -5.04 11.98
C ASN A 48 -0.53 -5.88 10.75
N ILE A 49 -1.24 -7.00 10.62
CA ILE A 49 -1.08 -7.98 9.53
C ILE A 49 -1.38 -7.40 8.14
N GLY A 50 -2.07 -6.26 8.05
CA GLY A 50 -2.41 -5.59 6.80
C GLY A 50 -1.26 -4.81 6.16
N ILE A 51 -0.20 -4.52 6.92
CA ILE A 51 0.94 -3.75 6.44
C ILE A 51 1.72 -4.49 5.36
N LYS A 52 1.96 -5.79 5.56
CA LYS A 52 2.73 -6.61 4.61
C LYS A 52 2.03 -6.73 3.25
N PRO A 53 0.73 -7.09 3.15
CA PRO A 53 -0.01 -7.06 1.89
C PRO A 53 0.01 -5.70 1.19
N MET A 54 -0.07 -4.59 1.94
CA MET A 54 -0.01 -3.25 1.36
C MET A 54 1.33 -2.97 0.69
N ILE A 55 2.45 -3.27 1.36
CA ILE A 55 3.79 -3.08 0.76
C ILE A 55 3.94 -3.92 -0.52
N LEU A 56 3.48 -5.17 -0.50
CA LEU A 56 3.49 -6.02 -1.69
C LEU A 56 2.64 -5.44 -2.83
N ALA A 57 1.50 -4.84 -2.52
CA ALA A 57 0.65 -4.18 -3.51
C ALA A 57 1.34 -2.95 -4.12
N LEU A 58 2.01 -2.13 -3.31
CA LEU A 58 2.77 -0.96 -3.79
C LEU A 58 3.89 -1.37 -4.75
N GLU A 59 4.65 -2.42 -4.40
CA GLU A 59 5.69 -2.98 -5.26
C GLU A 59 5.16 -3.50 -6.58
N GLN A 60 4.06 -4.26 -6.54
CA GLN A 60 3.47 -4.81 -7.76
C GLN A 60 2.90 -3.71 -8.64
N TRP A 61 2.27 -2.69 -8.06
CA TRP A 61 1.78 -1.53 -8.78
C TRP A 61 2.91 -0.74 -9.44
N GLU A 62 4.01 -0.46 -8.73
CA GLU A 62 5.20 0.17 -9.31
C GLU A 62 5.77 -0.66 -10.47
N ASN A 63 5.88 -1.97 -10.29
CA ASN A 63 6.35 -2.88 -11.34
C ASN A 63 5.41 -2.87 -12.56
N MET A 64 4.08 -2.80 -12.36
CA MET A 64 3.13 -2.66 -13.46
C MET A 64 3.34 -1.34 -14.21
N GLN A 65 3.48 -0.23 -13.48
CA GLN A 65 3.72 1.09 -14.06
C GLN A 65 5.01 1.13 -14.89
N ASN A 66 6.09 0.53 -14.39
CA ASN A 66 7.39 0.50 -15.06
C ASN A 66 7.40 -0.37 -16.33
N ASN A 67 6.64 -1.47 -16.35
CA ASN A 67 6.64 -2.42 -17.47
C ASN A 67 5.57 -2.14 -18.53
N PHE A 68 4.41 -1.62 -18.12
CA PHE A 68 3.22 -1.50 -18.98
C PHE A 68 2.63 -0.08 -19.03
N GLY A 69 3.22 0.87 -18.29
CA GLY A 69 2.61 2.17 -18.02
C GLY A 69 1.53 2.07 -16.93
N ALA A 70 0.97 3.22 -16.52
CA ALA A 70 -0.15 3.21 -15.57
C ALA A 70 -1.37 2.59 -16.25
N PRO A 71 -1.85 1.40 -15.83
CA PRO A 71 -3.02 0.80 -16.45
C PRO A 71 -4.22 1.75 -16.28
N GLY A 72 -4.97 1.94 -17.37
CA GLY A 72 -6.23 2.67 -17.34
C GLY A 72 -7.25 1.84 -16.56
N VAL A 73 -7.29 2.00 -15.24
CA VAL A 73 -8.29 1.31 -14.42
C VAL A 73 -9.55 2.17 -14.43
N GLU A 74 -10.67 1.61 -14.87
CA GLU A 74 -11.96 2.30 -14.84
C GLU A 74 -12.50 2.32 -13.40
N LYS A 75 -12.86 3.52 -12.91
CA LYS A 75 -13.35 3.75 -11.54
C LYS A 75 -14.65 2.99 -11.22
N GLU A 76 -15.36 2.54 -12.24
CA GLU A 76 -16.72 2.00 -12.19
C GLU A 76 -16.82 0.59 -11.59
N PHE A 77 -15.69 -0.11 -11.43
CA PHE A 77 -15.65 -1.50 -10.95
C PHE A 77 -15.36 -1.65 -9.46
N VAL A 78 -15.23 -0.54 -8.74
CA VAL A 78 -14.59 -0.51 -7.42
C VAL A 78 -15.65 -0.22 -6.35
N ILE A 79 -16.50 -1.21 -6.07
CA ILE A 79 -17.52 -1.16 -5.00
C ILE A 79 -16.96 -1.87 -3.77
N TRP A 80 -16.86 -1.16 -2.65
CA TRP A 80 -16.45 -1.74 -1.35
C TRP A 80 -17.50 -1.48 -0.30
N ASP A 81 -17.65 -2.44 0.61
CA ASP A 81 -18.38 -2.19 1.84
C ASP A 81 -17.57 -1.25 2.77
N ASN A 82 -18.29 -0.56 3.66
CA ASN A 82 -17.69 0.43 4.56
C ASN A 82 -16.69 -0.18 5.56
N ILE A 83 -16.80 -1.48 5.88
CA ILE A 83 -15.90 -2.13 6.84
C ILE A 83 -14.53 -2.33 6.18
N THR A 84 -14.52 -2.88 4.97
CA THR A 84 -13.29 -3.07 4.18
C THR A 84 -12.55 -1.76 3.95
N LEU A 85 -13.27 -0.68 3.61
CA LEU A 85 -12.66 0.63 3.43
C LEU A 85 -12.02 1.16 4.73
N GLN A 86 -12.67 0.98 5.89
CA GLN A 86 -12.10 1.40 7.17
C GLN A 86 -10.83 0.63 7.52
N GLU A 87 -10.80 -0.69 7.32
CA GLU A 87 -9.59 -1.50 7.55
C GLU A 87 -8.43 -1.04 6.65
N ILE A 88 -8.70 -0.75 5.38
CA ILE A 88 -7.71 -0.18 4.46
C ILE A 88 -7.20 1.16 4.98
N LEU A 89 -8.08 2.06 5.44
CA LEU A 89 -7.66 3.37 5.95
C LEU A 89 -6.79 3.24 7.21
N GLU A 90 -7.14 2.36 8.14
CA GLU A 90 -6.36 2.12 9.36
C GLU A 90 -4.96 1.57 9.06
N CYS A 91 -4.89 0.58 8.16
CA CYS A 91 -3.63 0.00 7.73
C CYS A 91 -2.79 1.02 6.95
N SER A 92 -3.42 1.81 6.08
CA SER A 92 -2.78 2.89 5.33
C SER A 92 -2.16 3.93 6.27
N ASN A 93 -2.93 4.40 7.26
CA ASN A 93 -2.43 5.36 8.24
C ASN A 93 -1.24 4.82 9.04
N THR A 94 -1.26 3.53 9.39
CA THR A 94 -0.16 2.87 10.09
C THR A 94 1.08 2.79 9.21
N LEU A 95 0.95 2.34 7.96
CA LEU A 95 2.05 2.27 7.00
C LEU A 95 2.64 3.65 6.71
N ASN A 96 1.79 4.66 6.52
CA ASN A 96 2.22 6.01 6.22
C ASN A 96 3.08 6.61 7.34
N LYS A 97 2.71 6.37 8.61
CA LYS A 97 3.52 6.79 9.77
C LYS A 97 4.92 6.17 9.74
N ILE A 98 5.01 4.87 9.48
CA ILE A 98 6.30 4.16 9.39
C ILE A 98 7.15 4.74 8.27
N ILE A 99 6.57 4.99 7.09
CA ILE A 99 7.30 5.56 5.96
C ILE A 99 7.82 6.97 6.28
N ILE A 100 6.98 7.83 6.87
CA ILE A 100 7.38 9.19 7.28
C ILE A 100 8.50 9.14 8.32
N GLU A 101 8.42 8.24 9.31
CA GLU A 101 9.48 8.04 10.30
C GLU A 101 10.81 7.68 9.64
N ILE A 102 10.80 6.76 8.67
CA ILE A 102 12.00 6.39 7.90
C ILE A 102 12.56 7.60 7.15
N MET A 103 11.70 8.36 6.45
CA MET A 103 12.12 9.53 5.66
C MET A 103 12.70 10.66 6.51
N CYS A 104 12.26 10.81 7.76
CA CYS A 104 12.77 11.83 8.68
C CYS A 104 14.11 11.43 9.34
N LEU A 105 14.51 10.16 9.28
CA LEU A 105 15.74 9.63 9.88
C LEU A 105 16.93 9.62 8.91
N THR A 106 16.69 9.87 7.62
CA THR A 106 17.70 9.97 6.56
C THR A 106 17.98 11.42 6.17
#